data_AF-A0A842Y537-F1
#
_entry.id   AF-A0A842Y537-F1
#
_cell.length_a   1.000
_cell.length_b   1.000
_cell.length_c   1.000
_cell.angle_alpha   90.00
_cell.angle_beta   90.00
_cell.angle_gamma   90.00
#
_symmetry.space_group_name_H-M   'P 1'
#
loop_
_entity.id
_entity.type
_entity.pdbx_description
1 polymer ?
#
loop_
_entity_poly.entity_id
_entity_poly.type
_entity_poly.pdbx_seq_one_letter_code
_entity_poly.pdbx_strand_id
1 'polypeptide(L)' 'MKKTYLEIGSSVGAVLVFIILIVIINDKNFSFHNIANFGNVAILVAFVIVIGFIGIKLAELTD' A
#
# COMPACT_ATOMS: atom_id res chain seq x y z
N MET A 1 1.90 -21.47 9.30
CA MET A 1 2.61 -21.21 8.03
C MET A 1 3.99 -20.71 8.37
N LYS A 2 5.05 -21.10 7.63
CA LYS A 2 6.39 -20.56 7.88
C LYS A 2 6.35 -19.04 7.70
N LYS A 3 7.05 -18.29 8.55
CA LYS A 3 7.14 -16.82 8.51
C LYS A 3 7.46 -16.31 7.11
N THR A 4 8.37 -17.00 6.42
CA THR A 4 8.76 -16.71 5.03
C THR A 4 7.57 -16.63 4.07
N TYR A 5 6.56 -17.51 4.20
CA TYR A 5 5.39 -17.46 3.32
C TYR A 5 4.49 -16.25 3.62
N LEU A 6 4.42 -15.81 4.87
CA LEU A 6 3.66 -14.61 5.26
C LEU A 6 4.37 -13.34 4.78
N GLU A 7 5.70 -13.29 4.82
CA GLU A 7 6.50 -12.18 4.30
C GLU A 7 6.36 -12.03 2.78
N ILE A 8 6.43 -13.16 2.06
CA ILE A 8 6.20 -13.18 0.61
C ILE A 8 4.77 -12.75 0.29
N GLY A 9 3.77 -13.31 0.98
CA GLY A 9 2.36 -12.96 0.78
C GLY A 9 2.08 -11.48 1.05
N SER A 10 2.63 -10.94 2.14
CA SER A 10 2.52 -9.52 2.49
C SER A 10 3.19 -8.62 1.44
N SER A 11 4.36 -9.00 0.94
CA SER A 11 5.10 -8.22 -0.06
C SER A 11 4.37 -8.18 -1.39
N VAL A 12 3.91 -9.35 -1.88
CA VAL A 12 3.12 -9.44 -3.12
C VAL A 12 1.79 -8.68 -2.97
N GLY A 13 1.12 -8.83 -1.82
CA GLY A 13 -0.12 -8.10 -1.53
C GLY A 13 0.08 -6.59 -1.52
N ALA A 14 1.15 -6.10 -0.89
CA ALA A 14 1.47 -4.67 -0.86
C ALA A 14 1.69 -4.10 -2.27
N VAL A 15 2.40 -4.83 -3.14
CA VAL A 15 2.62 -4.43 -4.54
C VAL A 15 1.31 -4.38 -5.32
N LEU A 16 0.42 -5.38 -5.16
CA LEU A 16 -0.88 -5.38 -5.83
C LEU A 16 -1.76 -4.19 -5.40
N VAL A 17 -1.82 -3.92 -4.09
CA VAL A 17 -2.55 -2.76 -3.55
C VAL A 17 -1.98 -1.45 -4.08
N PHE A 18 -0.65 -1.35 -4.16
CA PHE A 18 0.02 -0.17 -4.73
C PHE A 18 -0.36 0.06 -6.20
N ILE A 19 -0.34 -0.99 -7.02
CA ILE A 19 -0.71 -0.90 -8.44
C ILE A 19 -2.16 -0.43 -8.60
N ILE A 20 -3.09 -1.00 -7.82
CA ILE A 20 -4.51 -0.60 -7.85
C ILE A 20 -4.67 0.87 -7.48
N LEU A 21 -3.97 1.32 -6.43
CA LEU A 21 -3.94 2.73 -6.01
C LEU A 21 -3.46 3.66 -7.12
N ILE A 22 -2.36 3.32 -7.80
CA ILE A 22 -1.83 4.10 -8.92
C ILE A 22 -2.81 4.14 -10.09
N VAL A 23 -3.49 3.03 -10.40
CA VAL A 23 -4.51 2.99 -11.45
C VAL A 23 -5.69 3.90 -11.10
N ILE A 24 -6.18 3.84 -9.87
CA ILE A 24 -7.31 4.68 -9.41
C ILE A 24 -6.93 6.17 -9.44
N ILE A 25 -5.74 6.52 -8.96
CA ILE A 25 -5.25 7.91 -8.93
C ILE A 25 -5.10 8.50 -10.34
N ASN A 26 -4.68 7.67 -11.30
CA ASN A 26 -4.45 8.11 -12.68
C ASN A 26 -5.68 7.92 -13.59
N ASP A 27 -6.77 7.32 -13.11
CA ASP A 27 -8.00 7.21 -13.86
C ASP A 27 -8.63 8.61 -14.03
N LYS A 28 -8.88 8.98 -15.29
CA LYS A 28 -9.47 10.27 -15.66
C LYS A 28 -10.91 10.43 -15.13
N ASN A 29 -11.57 9.34 -14.77
CA ASN A 29 -12.90 9.36 -14.15
C ASN A 29 -12.84 9.68 -12.65
N PHE A 30 -11.71 9.45 -11.99
CA PHE A 30 -11.51 9.82 -10.59
C PHE A 30 -11.11 11.30 -10.51
N SER A 31 -12.12 12.15 -10.36
CA SER A 31 -12.03 13.62 -10.42
C SER A 31 -11.34 14.25 -9.21
N PHE A 32 -10.09 13.86 -8.91
CA PHE A 32 -9.24 14.62 -7.99
C PHE A 32 -8.55 15.80 -8.66
N HIS A 33 -8.86 16.14 -9.92
CA HIS A 33 -8.08 17.07 -10.76
C HIS A 33 -7.73 18.45 -10.14
N ASN A 34 -8.55 18.97 -9.20
CA ASN A 34 -8.29 20.26 -8.52
C ASN A 34 -7.68 20.14 -7.11
N ILE A 35 -7.65 18.95 -6.50
CA ILE A 35 -7.02 18.63 -5.21
C ILE A 35 -5.83 17.65 -5.41
N ALA A 36 -5.57 17.24 -6.66
CA ALA A 36 -4.78 16.08 -7.06
C ALA A 36 -3.37 16.06 -6.46
N ASN A 37 -2.69 17.20 -6.38
CA ASN A 37 -1.34 17.23 -5.83
C ASN A 37 -1.30 16.86 -4.35
N PHE A 38 -2.25 17.34 -3.54
CA PHE A 38 -2.30 17.00 -2.12
C PHE A 38 -2.99 15.66 -1.87
N GLY A 39 -4.06 15.34 -2.61
CA GLY A 39 -4.79 14.09 -2.47
C GLY A 39 -3.94 12.86 -2.80
N ASN A 40 -3.15 12.94 -3.88
CA ASN A 40 -2.27 11.84 -4.30
C ASN A 40 -1.13 11.61 -3.29
N VAL A 41 -0.55 12.69 -2.77
CA VAL A 41 0.49 12.59 -1.74
C VAL A 41 -0.10 12.03 -0.44
N ALA A 42 -1.27 12.52 -0.01
CA ALA A 42 -1.92 12.04 1.22
C ALA A 42 -2.26 10.54 1.16
N ILE A 43 -2.75 10.06 0.02
CA ILE A 43 -3.12 8.64 -0.14
C ILE A 43 -1.89 7.73 -0.20
N LEU A 44 -0.79 8.21 -0.80
CA LEU A 44 0.50 7.51 -0.77
C LEU A 44 1.08 7.46 0.64
N VAL A 45 1.01 8.56 1.40
CA VAL A 45 1.44 8.59 2.81
C VAL A 45 0.63 7.61 3.65
N ALA A 46 -0.69 7.58 3.49
CA ALA A 46 -1.56 6.63 4.18
C ALA A 46 -1.20 5.17 3.83
N PHE A 47 -0.95 4.88 2.55
CA PHE A 47 -0.49 3.56 2.11
C PHE A 47 0.83 3.15 2.77
N VAL A 48 1.83 4.04 2.79
CA VAL A 48 3.13 3.77 3.41
C VAL A 48 2.97 3.49 4.91
N ILE A 49 2.14 4.25 5.62
CA ILE A 49 1.85 4.03 7.03
C ILE A 49 1.25 2.64 7.25
N VAL A 50 0.22 2.27 6.48
CA VAL A 50 -0.47 0.98 6.61
C VAL A 50 0.48 -0.19 6.35
N ILE A 51 1.23 -0.17 5.24
CA ILE A 51 2.18 -1.24 4.92
C ILE A 51 3.33 -1.27 5.93
N GLY A 52 3.78 -0.11 6.41
CA GLY A 52 4.79 -0.01 7.47
C GLY A 52 4.35 -0.71 8.76
N PHE A 53 3.11 -0.48 9.20
CA PHE A 53 2.55 -1.17 10.37
C PHE A 53 2.46 -2.69 10.16
N ILE A 54 2.04 -3.13 8.98
CA ILE A 54 1.98 -4.55 8.63
C ILE A 54 3.39 -5.16 8.66
N GLY A 55 4.39 -4.49 8.09
CA GLY A 55 5.79 -4.93 8.10
C GLY A 55 6.37 -5.06 9.51
N ILE A 56 6.11 -4.08 10.39
CA ILE A 56 6.53 -4.14 11.80
C ILE A 56 5.87 -5.34 12.50
N LYS A 57 4.57 -5.56 12.29
CA LYS A 57 3.85 -6.70 12.87
C LYS A 57 4.36 -8.05 12.38
N LEU A 58 4.72 -8.14 11.10
CA LEU A 58 5.36 -9.33 10.54
C LEU A 58 6.77 -9.56 11.10
N ALA A 59 7.53 -8.50 11.34
CA ALA A 59 8.86 -8.59 11.94
C ALA A 59 8.81 -9.12 13.39
N GLU A 60 7.79 -8.73 14.16
CA GLU A 60 7.54 -9.19 15.53
C GLU A 60 7.17 -10.69 15.61
N LEU A 61 6.67 -11.29 14.52
CA LEU A 61 6.41 -12.73 14.49
C LEU A 61 7.75 -13.48 14.52
N THR A 62 7.99 -14.21 15.61
CA THR A 62 9.11 -15.16 15.70
C THR A 62 8.71 -16.46 15.00
N ASP A 63 9.65 -17.10 14.30
CA ASP A 63 9.44 -18.34 13.53
C ASP A 63 8.80 -19.48 14.36
#